data_AF-A0A3P1W4X4-F1
#
_entry.id   AF-A0A3P1W4X4-F1
#
_cell.length_a   1.000
_cell.length_b   1.000
_cell.length_c   1.000
_cell.angle_alpha   90.00
_cell.angle_beta   90.00
_cell.angle_gamma   90.00
#
_symmetry.space_group_name_H-M   'P 1'
#
loop_
_entity.id
_entity.type
_entity.pdbx_description
1 polymer ?
#
loop_
_entity_poly.entity_id
_entity_poly.type
_entity_poly.pdbx_seq_one_letter_code
_entity_poly.pdbx_strand_id
1 'polypeptide(L)' 'MRQSELDMTEQVFIATERLMAEGGLHSLSMHKIAKEAKISPGTIYLYFKNKDELLEQLARRVFNLF' A
#
# COMPACT_ATOMS: atom_id res chain seq x y z
N MET A 1 -12.58 -15.50 -0.27
CA MET A 1 -11.43 -14.93 0.46
C MET A 1 -10.38 -14.35 -0.48
N ARG A 2 -9.93 -15.05 -1.54
CA ARG A 2 -8.92 -14.51 -2.47
C ARG A 2 -9.28 -13.14 -3.10
N GLN A 3 -10.55 -12.91 -3.41
CA GLN A 3 -11.01 -11.63 -3.96
C GLN A 3 -10.86 -10.46 -2.97
N SER A 4 -11.27 -10.65 -1.71
CA SER A 4 -11.18 -9.60 -0.68
C SER A 4 -9.74 -9.22 -0.35
N GLU A 5 -8.80 -10.17 -0.48
CA GLU A 5 -7.37 -9.90 -0.30
C GLU A 5 -6.81 -9.03 -1.44
N LEU A 6 -7.15 -9.34 -2.70
CA LEU A 6 -6.75 -8.54 -3.85
C LEU A 6 -7.32 -7.12 -3.77
N ASP A 7 -8.60 -7.00 -3.41
CA ASP A 7 -9.26 -5.70 -3.25
C ASP A 7 -8.57 -4.87 -2.14
N MET A 8 -8.13 -5.52 -1.06
CA MET A 8 -7.43 -4.86 0.05
C MET A 8 -6.03 -4.38 -0.35
N THR A 9 -5.26 -5.23 -1.02
CA THR A 9 -3.94 -4.87 -1.56
C THR A 9 -4.05 -3.68 -2.50
N GLU A 10 -5.04 -3.67 -3.38
CA GLU A 10 -5.28 -2.56 -4.32
C GLU A 10 -5.63 -1.25 -3.58
N GLN A 11 -6.46 -1.31 -2.54
CA GLN A 11 -6.76 -0.13 -1.70
C GLN A 11 -5.49 0.46 -1.07
N VAL A 12 -4.61 -0.41 -0.56
CA VAL A 12 -3.33 0.02 0.03
C VAL A 12 -2.40 0.64 -1.02
N PHE A 13 -2.39 0.11 -2.24
CA PHE A 13 -1.61 0.70 -3.34
C PHE A 13 -2.11 2.09 -3.72
N ILE A 14 -3.42 2.27 -3.92
CA ILE A 14 -4.02 3.57 -4.23
C ILE A 14 -3.69 4.59 -3.13
N ALA A 15 -3.80 4.20 -1.86
CA ALA A 15 -3.45 5.05 -0.72
C ALA A 15 -1.97 5.45 -0.74
N THR A 16 -1.08 4.51 -1.08
CA THR A 16 0.36 4.76 -1.16
C THR A 16 0.71 5.72 -2.29
N GLU A 17 0.10 5.54 -3.47
CA GLU A 17 0.27 6.42 -4.63
C GLU A 17 -0.18 7.85 -4.33
N ARG A 18 -1.30 8.02 -3.64
CA ARG A 18 -1.80 9.36 -3.21
C ARG A 18 -0.84 10.06 -2.27
N LEU A 19 -0.44 9.40 -1.18
CA LEU A 19 0.49 9.98 -0.21
C LEU A 19 1.85 10.31 -0.85
N MET A 20 2.29 9.47 -1.78
CA MET A 20 3.52 9.70 -2.53
C MET A 20 3.40 10.87 -3.50
N ALA A 21 2.25 11.06 -4.14
CA ALA A 21 1.98 12.23 -4.98
C ALA A 21 1.94 13.54 -4.18
N GLU A 22 1.45 13.49 -2.94
CA GLU A 22 1.33 14.67 -2.06
C GLU A 22 2.64 15.05 -1.35
N GLY A 23 3.42 14.07 -0.88
CA GLY A 23 4.57 14.30 0.00
C GLY A 23 5.85 13.59 -0.41
N GLY A 24 5.86 12.86 -1.53
CA GLY A 24 7.00 12.05 -1.95
C GLY A 24 7.28 10.85 -1.05
N LEU A 25 8.30 10.07 -1.41
CA LEU A 25 8.64 8.79 -0.79
C LEU A 25 8.98 8.88 0.71
N HIS A 26 9.62 9.98 1.12
CA HIS A 26 10.03 10.18 2.51
C HIS A 26 8.84 10.43 3.46
N SER A 27 7.70 10.90 2.91
CA SER A 27 6.50 11.16 3.71
C SER A 27 5.76 9.88 4.12
N LEU A 28 6.05 8.76 3.47
CA LEU A 28 5.36 7.48 3.63
C LEU A 28 5.76 6.75 4.93
N SER A 29 4.75 6.28 5.64
CA SER A 29 4.87 5.32 6.74
C SER A 29 3.72 4.33 6.71
N MET A 30 3.94 3.13 7.25
CA MET A 30 2.89 2.08 7.33
C MET A 30 1.62 2.60 7.99
N HIS A 31 1.76 3.41 9.05
CA HIS A 31 0.63 4.00 9.75
C HIS A 31 -0.14 5.01 8.88
N LYS A 32 0.55 5.90 8.16
CA LYS A 32 -0.10 6.87 7.28
C LYS A 32 -0.82 6.17 6.11
N ILE A 33 -0.18 5.16 5.53
CA ILE A 33 -0.76 4.38 4.44
C ILE A 33 -2.01 3.63 4.91
N ALA A 34 -1.96 2.97 6.07
CA ALA A 34 -3.12 2.29 6.64
C ALA A 34 -4.28 3.27 6.91
N LYS A 35 -3.97 4.45 7.43
CA LYS A 35 -4.96 5.51 7.67
C LYS A 35 -5.61 6.00 6.36
N GLU A 36 -4.81 6.26 5.33
CA GLU A 36 -5.31 6.70 4.02
C GLU A 36 -6.14 5.58 3.32
N ALA A 37 -5.71 4.33 3.44
CA ALA A 37 -6.44 3.15 2.96
C ALA A 37 -7.70 2.82 3.80
N LYS A 38 -7.98 3.58 4.87
CA LYS A 38 -9.11 3.38 5.79
C LYS A 38 -9.14 1.99 6.44
N ILE A 39 -7.96 1.48 6.79
CA ILE A 39 -7.80 0.19 7.50
C ILE A 39 -7.07 0.36 8.82
N SER A 40 -7.20 -0.65 9.68
CA SER A 40 -6.43 -0.66 10.93
C SER A 40 -4.94 -0.83 10.65
N PRO A 41 -4.05 -0.24 11.47
CA PRO A 41 -2.61 -0.48 11.36
C PRO A 41 -2.24 -1.96 11.53
N GLY A 42 -3.04 -2.79 12.20
CA GLY A 42 -2.77 -4.23 12.26
C GLY A 42 -3.06 -4.93 10.94
N THR A 43 -4.11 -4.50 10.23
CA THR A 43 -4.55 -5.09 8.97
C THR A 43 -3.48 -4.95 7.89
N ILE A 44 -2.81 -3.80 7.77
CA ILE A 44 -1.78 -3.61 6.74
C ILE A 44 -0.62 -4.61 6.89
N TYR A 45 -0.27 -5.00 8.13
CA TYR A 45 0.81 -5.96 8.40
C TYR A 45 0.45 -7.41 8.08
N LEU A 46 -0.82 -7.71 7.83
CA LEU A 46 -1.23 -9.02 7.30
C LEU A 46 -0.85 -9.17 5.82
N TYR A 47 -0.69 -8.06 5.10
CA TYR A 47 -0.39 -8.03 3.65
C TYR A 47 1.06 -7.63 3.37
N PHE A 48 1.65 -6.78 4.21
CA PHE A 48 3.00 -6.24 4.01
C PHE A 48 3.75 -6.16 5.35
N LYS A 49 4.87 -6.85 5.46
CA LYS A 49 5.71 -6.88 6.68
C LYS A 49 6.28 -5.51 7.00
N ASN A 50 6.61 -4.72 5.98
CA ASN A 50 7.20 -3.39 6.14
C ASN A 50 6.95 -2.52 4.90
N LYS A 51 7.42 -1.26 4.98
CA LYS A 51 7.27 -0.27 3.91
C LYS A 51 7.98 -0.69 2.62
N ASP A 52 9.15 -1.32 2.74
CA ASP A 52 9.97 -1.68 1.58
C ASP A 52 9.31 -2.82 0.79
N GLU A 53 8.77 -3.84 1.46
CA GLU A 53 8.01 -4.93 0.81
C GLU A 53 6.74 -4.39 0.11
N LEU A 54 6.04 -3.44 0.74
CA LEU A 54 4.89 -2.78 0.11
C LEU A 54 5.32 -2.06 -1.18
N LEU A 55 6.38 -1.27 -1.12
CA LEU A 55 6.88 -0.51 -2.26
C LEU A 55 7.41 -1.42 -3.36
N GLU A 56 8.05 -2.54 -3.02
CA GLU A 56 8.48 -3.55 -3.99
C GLU A 56 7.29 -4.15 -4.74
N GLN A 57 6.24 -4.55 -4.02
CA GLN A 57 5.02 -5.09 -4.64
C GLN A 57 4.30 -4.03 -5.48
N LEU A 58 4.23 -2.79 -5.02
CA LEU A 58 3.68 -1.67 -5.78
C LEU A 58 4.46 -1.45 -7.07
N ALA A 59 5.80 -1.42 -7.00
CA ALA A 59 6.65 -1.29 -8.18
C ALA A 59 6.40 -2.42 -9.17
N ARG A 60 6.33 -3.68 -8.71
CA ARG A 60 5.98 -4.84 -9.56
C ARG A 60 4.62 -4.69 -10.22
N ARG A 61 3.59 -4.24 -9.49
CA ARG A 61 2.26 -3.94 -10.05
C ARG A 61 2.37 -2.91 -11.17
N VAL A 62 3.06 -1.80 -10.94
CA VAL A 62 3.22 -0.73 -11.93
C VAL A 62 3.98 -1.23 -13.17
N PHE A 63 5.07 -1.98 -12.98
CA PHE A 63 5.82 -2.53 -14.12
C PHE A 63 5.01 -3.52 -14.95
N ASN A 64 4.11 -4.29 -14.34
CA ASN A 64 3.24 -5.23 -15.06
C ASN A 64 2.10 -4.55 -15.85
N LEU A 65 1.90 -3.23 -15.71
CA LEU A 65 0.93 -2.46 -16.49
C LEU A 65 1.47 -2.02 -17.86
N PHE A 66 2.75 -2.28 -18.14
CA PHE A 66 3.44 -1.97 -19.39
C PHE A 66 3.88 -3.26 -20.08
#